data_AF-A0A7X1J9Q0-F1
#
_entry.id   AF-A0A7X1J9Q0-F1
#
_cell.length_a   1.000
_cell.length_b   1.000
_cell.length_c   1.000
_cell.angle_alpha   90.00
_cell.angle_beta   90.00
_cell.angle_gamma   90.00
#
_symmetry.space_group_name_H-M   'P 1'
#
loop_
_entity.id
_entity.type
_entity.pdbx_description
1 polymer ?
#
loop_
_entity_poly.entity_id
_entity_poly.type
_entity_poly.pdbx_seq_one_letter_code
_entity_poly.pdbx_strand_id
1 'polypeptide(L)' 'MLRTVSYHPVVRALAAHGLHTTVDVSRTYPQRRFTDERDRQYAIAAVRALFGDPAGREENGRFHCLHYESRPESR' A
#
# COMPACT_ATOMS: atom_id res chain seq x y z
N MET A 1 0.69 4.21 0.91
CA MET A 1 -0.57 4.05 0.14
C MET A 1 -1.22 2.73 0.48
N LEU A 2 -2.56 2.62 0.51
CA LEU A 2 -3.22 1.31 0.63
C LEU A 2 -2.68 0.37 -0.44
N ARG A 3 -2.29 -0.84 -0.06
CA ARG A 3 -1.68 -1.80 -0.98
C ARG A 3 -2.65 -2.37 -2.03
N THR A 4 -3.90 -1.92 -1.99
CA THR A 4 -4.97 -2.25 -2.93
C THR A 4 -5.18 -1.22 -4.03
N VAL A 5 -4.44 -0.11 -3.99
CA VAL A 5 -4.52 0.96 -4.99
C VAL A 5 -3.17 1.11 -5.68
N SER A 6 -3.19 1.20 -7.01
CA SER A 6 -1.97 1.41 -7.78
C SER A 6 -1.36 2.79 -7.47
N TYR A 7 -0.12 2.78 -6.97
CA TYR A 7 0.65 4.01 -6.75
C TYR A 7 1.43 4.44 -8.02
N HIS A 8 1.35 3.66 -9.10
CA HIS A 8 2.10 3.88 -10.33
C HIS A 8 1.89 5.28 -10.96
N PRO A 9 0.67 5.85 -10.99
CA PRO A 9 0.48 7.20 -11.52
C PRO A 9 1.28 8.26 -10.75
N VAL A 10 1.39 8.11 -9.43
CA VAL A 10 2.18 9.02 -8.58
C VAL A 10 3.67 8.83 -8.84
N VAL A 11 4.14 7.58 -8.93
CA VAL A 11 5.54 7.28 -9.30
C VAL A 11 5.91 7.92 -10.63
N ARG A 12 5.06 7.81 -11.65
CA ARG A 12 5.29 8.43 -12.96
C ARG A 12 5.38 9.95 -12.89
N ALA A 13 4.49 10.58 -12.12
CA ALA A 13 4.50 12.02 -11.93
C ALA A 13 5.79 12.49 -11.23
N LEU A 14 6.21 11.81 -10.16
CA LEU A 14 7.43 12.14 -9.43
C LEU A 14 8.69 11.93 -10.28
N ALA A 15 8.73 10.87 -11.09
CA ALA A 15 9.83 10.60 -12.02
C ALA A 15 10.00 11.72 -13.06
N ALA A 16 8.91 12.33 -13.55
CA ALA A 16 8.96 13.47 -14.46
C ALA A 16 9.63 14.72 -13.82
N HIS A 17 9.76 14.74 -12.50
CA HIS A 17 10.45 15.79 -11.74
C HIS A 17 11.83 15.34 -11.22
N GLY A 18 12.41 14.26 -11.74
CA GLY A 18 13.75 13.79 -11.37
C GLY A 18 13.82 13.06 -10.03
N LEU A 19 12.69 12.56 -9.52
CA LEU A 19 12.65 11.77 -8.29
C LEU A 19 12.60 10.26 -8.62
N HIS A 20 13.49 9.50 -7.98
CA HIS A 20 13.46 8.05 -8.02
C HIS A 20 12.65 7.52 -6.84
N THR A 21 11.69 6.61 -7.10
CA THR A 21 10.82 6.04 -6.06
C THR A 21 11.06 4.55 -5.86
N THR A 22 11.34 4.14 -4.63
CA THR A 22 11.52 2.75 -4.20
C THR A 22 10.40 2.30 -3.26
N VAL A 23 10.14 0.99 -3.24
CA VAL A 23 9.20 0.35 -2.31
C VAL A 23 9.72 -1.04 -1.95
N ASP A 24 9.64 -1.41 -0.67
CA ASP A 24 9.82 -2.78 -0.21
C ASP A 24 8.45 -3.45 -0.11
N VAL A 25 8.12 -4.31 -1.09
CA VAL A 25 6.82 -5.02 -1.14
C VAL A 25 6.74 -6.20 -0.17
N SER A 26 7.85 -6.60 0.45
CA SER A 26 7.86 -7.64 1.48
C SER A 26 7.31 -7.16 2.82
N ARG A 27 7.28 -5.82 3.03
CA ARG A 27 6.85 -5.19 4.27
C ARG A 27 5.57 -4.39 4.09
N THR A 28 4.76 -4.38 5.13
CA THR A 28 3.54 -3.59 5.20
C THR A 28 3.43 -2.92 6.56
N TYR A 29 2.80 -1.75 6.62
CA TYR A 29 2.66 -0.97 7.83
C TYR A 29 1.19 -0.83 8.22
N PRO A 30 0.84 -1.00 9.52
CA PRO A 30 -0.53 -0.81 9.98
C PRO A 30 -0.93 0.67 9.86
N GLN A 31 -2.16 0.92 9.41
CA GLN A 31 -2.73 2.26 9.29
C GLN A 31 -3.90 2.41 10.28
N ARG A 32 -5.10 2.79 9.79
CA ARG A 32 -6.30 2.94 10.62
C ARG A 32 -6.95 1.59 10.91
N ARG A 33 -7.69 1.53 12.01
CA ARG A 33 -8.65 0.46 12.28
C ARG A 33 -9.81 0.53 11.27
N PHE A 34 -10.43 -0.61 11.00
CA PHE A 34 -11.71 -0.64 10.27
C PHE A 34 -12.79 0.07 11.08
N THR A 35 -13.74 0.68 10.36
CA THR A 35 -14.88 1.34 10.99
C THR A 35 -15.91 0.32 11.45
N ASP A 36 -16.08 -0.75 10.67
CA ASP A 36 -17.00 -1.86 10.92
C ASP A 36 -16.53 -3.14 10.23
N GLU A 37 -17.30 -4.22 10.39
CA GLU A 37 -17.00 -5.52 9.78
C GLU A 37 -17.08 -5.50 8.25
N ARG A 38 -17.95 -4.66 7.67
CA ARG A 38 -18.10 -4.56 6.21
C ARG A 38 -16.86 -3.92 5.58
N ASP A 39 -16.31 -2.89 6.22
CA ASP A 39 -15.05 -2.24 5.85
C ASP A 39 -13.88 -3.23 5.91
N ARG A 40 -13.84 -4.10 6.95
CA ARG A 40 -12.88 -5.20 7.04
C ARG A 40 -13.00 -6.19 5.89
N GLN A 41 -14.21 -6.69 5.62
CA GLN A 41 -14.46 -7.67 4.57
C GLN A 41 -14.10 -7.12 3.19
N TYR A 42 -14.46 -5.86 2.93
CA TYR A 42 -14.07 -5.16 1.71
C TYR A 42 -12.55 -5.11 1.55
N ALA A 43 -11.82 -4.74 2.61
CA ALA A 43 -10.36 -4.66 2.58
C ALA A 43 -9.72 -6.04 2.29
N ILE A 44 -10.17 -7.10 2.97
CA ILE A 44 -9.69 -8.47 2.76
C ILE A 44 -9.98 -8.93 1.32
N ALA A 45 -11.18 -8.70 0.82
CA ALA A 45 -11.55 -9.07 -0.55
C ALA A 45 -10.69 -8.34 -1.58
N ALA A 46 -10.46 -7.04 -1.41
CA ALA A 46 -9.62 -6.24 -2.30
C ALA A 46 -8.15 -6.72 -2.30
N VAL A 47 -7.61 -7.10 -1.13
CA VAL A 47 -6.26 -7.69 -1.02
C VAL A 47 -6.17 -9.01 -1.78
N ARG A 48 -7.15 -9.91 -1.59
CA ARG A 48 -7.19 -11.23 -2.27
C ARG A 48 -7.36 -11.10 -3.78
N ALA A 49 -8.16 -10.14 -4.24
CA ALA A 49 -8.35 -9.87 -5.67
C ALA A 49 -7.05 -9.44 -6.39
N LEU A 50 -6.07 -8.93 -5.63
CA LEU A 50 -4.74 -8.57 -6.10
C LEU A 50 -3.67 -9.61 -5.75
N PHE A 51 -4.10 -10.84 -5.41
CA PHE A 51 -3.24 -11.96 -5.01
C PHE A 51 -2.38 -11.68 -3.76
N GLY A 52 -2.76 -10.69 -2.95
CA GLY A 52 -2.11 -10.40 -1.68
C GLY A 52 -2.61 -11.31 -0.55
N ASP A 53 -1.76 -11.49 0.46
CA ASP A 53 -2.10 -12.24 1.67
C ASP A 53 -2.57 -11.32 2.81
N PRO A 54 -3.84 -11.42 3.27
CA PRO A 54 -4.38 -10.64 4.38
C PRO A 54 -4.06 -11.23 5.77
N ALA A 55 -3.51 -12.45 5.85
CA ALA A 55 -3.23 -13.12 7.10
C ALA A 55 -2.21 -12.33 7.95
N GLY A 56 -2.49 -12.24 9.25
CA GLY A 56 -1.67 -11.45 10.19
C GLY A 56 -1.68 -9.94 9.94
N ARG A 57 -2.48 -9.45 8.98
CA ARG A 57 -2.55 -8.04 8.56
C ARG A 57 -3.98 -7.51 8.67
N GLU A 58 -4.71 -7.46 7.56
CA GLU A 58 -6.10 -7.01 7.52
C GLU A 58 -7.01 -7.91 8.37
N GLU A 59 -6.69 -9.20 8.48
CA GLU A 59 -7.41 -10.10 9.38
C GLU A 59 -7.29 -9.69 10.87
N ASN A 60 -6.22 -8.98 11.24
CA ASN A 60 -5.99 -8.45 12.59
C ASN A 60 -6.66 -7.09 12.86
N GLY A 61 -7.53 -6.62 11.95
CA GLY A 61 -8.44 -5.50 12.23
C GLY A 61 -7.91 -4.10 11.86
N ARG A 62 -6.87 -4.01 11.01
CA ARG A 62 -6.36 -2.73 10.49
C ARG A 62 -6.15 -2.79 8.99
N PHE A 63 -6.25 -1.65 8.33
CA PHE A 63 -5.67 -1.51 6.99
C PHE A 63 -4.15 -1.61 7.06
N HIS A 64 -3.56 -2.17 6.01
CA HIS A 64 -2.12 -2.16 5.81
C HIS A 64 -1.74 -1.39 4.54
N CYS A 65 -0.64 -0.66 4.64
CA CYS A 65 -0.12 0.16 3.55
C CYS A 65 1.32 -0.22 3.19
N LEU A 66 1.69 0.08 1.94
CA LEU A 66 3.09 0.08 1.50
C LEU A 66 3.69 1.47 1.73
N HIS A 67 4.97 1.47 2.09
CA HIS A 67 5.78 2.68 2.22
C HIS A 67 6.59 2.87 0.93
N TYR A 68 6.28 3.94 0.20
CA TYR A 68 7.03 4.37 -0.96
C TYR A 68 7.93 5.51 -0.55
N GLU A 69 9.20 5.42 -0.91
CA GLU A 69 10.18 6.45 -0.64
C GLU A 69 10.66 7.05 -1.95
N SER A 70 10.60 8.37 -2.07
CA SER A 70 11.00 9.10 -3.26
C SER A 70 12.13 10.05 -2.90
N ARG A 71 13.25 9.95 -3.62
CA ARG A 71 14.44 10.77 -3.38
C ARG A 71 14.94 11.35 -4.70
N PRO A 72 15.53 12.57 -4.70
CA PRO A 72 16.30 13.03 -5.85
C PRO A 72 17.40 12.02 -6.16
N GLU A 73 17.72 11.82 -7.43
CA GLU A 73 18.93 11.10 -7.78
C GLU A 73 20.13 11.85 -7.19
N SER A 74 20.95 11.14 -6.42
CA SER A 74 22.23 11.67 -5.97
C SER A 74 23.10 11.75 -7.22
N ARG A 75 23.38 12.99 -7.65
CA ARG A 75 24.16 13.27 -8.86
C ARG A 75 25.62 12.84 -8.68
#